data_AF-A0A7S2QZH9-F1
#
_entry.id   AF-A0A7S2QZH9-F1
#
_cell.length_a   1.000
_cell.length_b   1.000
_cell.length_c   1.000
_cell.angle_alpha   90.00
_cell.angle_beta   90.00
_cell.angle_gamma   90.00
#
_symmetry.space_group_name_H-M   'P 1'
#
loop_
_entity.id
_entity.type
_entity.pdbx_description
1 polymer ?
#
loop_
_entity_poly.entity_id
_entity_poly.type
_entity_poly.pdbx_seq_one_letter_code
_entity_poly.pdbx_strand_id
1 'polypeptide(L)'
;FLCWLIFNSHVSMEERFFMALMSAISVIVVACPCALGLATPTAVMVGTGVGANNGLLIKGGAVLEKAHHVDTVILDKTGTLTSGRAVLGERMEFLGSARPDDPVFNGIPEKVKKHDIALWFAACVEFSSEHPIAHAVVNAAKGLYGNDITFSRDGVHVSEFAMFPGCGVEALVSREGYDSWRVRVGKNDFVTERTSDRMDTPNTNLSNSQSLGNREAQYLRNRGHIAIYVSISRECKDGSKSHENSIRRVVGVLGVVDSVAANAPSTVTALRSMGIEVWMCTGDHELTALAVAREVGIDECNV
;
A
#
# COMPACT_ATOMS: atom_id res chain seq x y z
N PHE A 1 -54.24 11.08 -39.38
CA PHE A 1 -54.87 10.26 -40.44
C PHE A 1 -56.38 10.13 -40.25
N LEU A 2 -56.88 9.41 -39.24
CA LEU A 2 -58.33 9.18 -39.02
C LEU A 2 -59.17 10.45 -38.92
N CYS A 3 -58.70 11.48 -38.22
CA CYS A 3 -59.41 12.76 -38.13
C CYS A 3 -59.58 13.43 -39.51
N TRP A 4 -58.53 13.39 -40.36
CA TRP A 4 -58.57 13.94 -41.72
C TRP A 4 -59.47 13.12 -42.65
N LEU A 5 -59.64 11.82 -42.37
CA LEU A 5 -60.54 10.93 -43.11
C LEU A 5 -62.02 11.12 -42.72
N ILE A 6 -62.30 11.32 -41.43
CA ILE A 6 -63.66 11.39 -40.85
C ILE A 6 -64.27 12.78 -41.00
N PHE A 7 -63.53 13.85 -40.69
CA PHE A 7 -64.09 15.21 -40.60
C PHE A 7 -64.09 15.98 -41.93
N ASN A 8 -63.40 15.50 -42.97
CA ASN A 8 -63.28 16.19 -44.25
C ASN A 8 -64.37 15.74 -45.24
N SER A 9 -65.64 15.83 -44.82
CA SER A 9 -66.77 15.19 -45.51
C SER A 9 -67.25 15.88 -46.79
N HIS A 10 -66.71 17.05 -47.11
CA HIS A 10 -67.11 17.88 -48.26
C HIS A 10 -66.40 17.53 -49.57
N VAL A 11 -65.42 16.62 -49.53
CA VAL A 11 -64.51 16.30 -50.64
C VAL A 11 -64.69 14.84 -51.10
N SER A 12 -64.29 14.45 -52.31
CA SER A 12 -64.38 13.05 -52.79
C SER A 12 -63.58 12.08 -51.90
N MET A 13 -63.95 10.78 -51.87
CA MET A 13 -63.30 9.81 -50.97
C MET A 13 -61.81 9.58 -51.30
N GLU A 14 -61.44 9.63 -52.59
CA GLU A 14 -60.05 9.55 -53.05
C GLU A 14 -59.22 10.74 -52.54
N GLU A 15 -59.76 11.96 -52.64
CA GLU A 15 -59.11 13.18 -52.15
C GLU A 15 -58.96 13.20 -50.62
N ARG A 16 -59.96 12.70 -49.87
CA ARG A 16 -59.86 12.57 -48.40
C ARG A 16 -58.74 11.64 -47.99
N PHE A 17 -58.62 10.48 -48.65
CA PHE A 17 -57.57 9.52 -48.37
C PHE A 17 -56.19 10.10 -48.68
N PHE A 18 -56.05 10.76 -49.84
CA PHE A 18 -54.82 11.45 -50.22
C PHE A 18 -54.40 12.51 -49.20
N MET A 19 -55.32 13.40 -48.80
CA MET A 19 -55.05 14.45 -47.81
C MET A 19 -54.71 13.88 -46.42
N ALA A 20 -55.42 12.83 -46.00
CA ALA A 20 -55.15 12.15 -44.74
C ALA A 20 -53.76 11.47 -44.75
N LEU A 21 -53.36 10.86 -45.87
CA LEU A 21 -52.06 10.22 -46.06
C LEU A 21 -50.93 11.24 -46.09
N MET A 22 -51.07 12.32 -46.87
CA MET A 22 -50.10 13.42 -46.93
C MET A 22 -49.88 14.06 -45.55
N SER A 23 -50.97 14.30 -44.81
CA SER A 23 -50.89 14.83 -43.44
C SER A 23 -50.20 13.86 -42.49
N ALA A 24 -50.43 12.54 -42.63
CA ALA A 24 -49.77 11.54 -41.79
C ALA A 24 -48.26 11.45 -42.08
N ILE A 25 -47.86 11.46 -43.36
CA ILE A 25 -46.45 11.46 -43.77
C ILE A 25 -45.76 12.72 -43.25
N SER A 26 -46.40 13.89 -43.36
CA SER A 26 -45.87 15.15 -42.85
C SER A 26 -45.58 15.08 -41.34
N VAL A 27 -46.51 14.54 -40.54
CA VAL A 27 -46.29 14.38 -39.09
C VAL A 27 -45.12 13.45 -38.79
N ILE A 28 -44.97 12.33 -39.52
CA ILE A 28 -43.85 11.40 -39.31
C ILE A 28 -42.51 12.06 -39.64
N VAL A 29 -42.42 12.79 -40.75
CA VAL A 29 -41.19 13.48 -41.17
C VAL A 29 -40.80 14.56 -40.15
N VAL A 30 -41.77 15.34 -39.67
CA VAL A 30 -41.54 16.38 -38.66
C VAL A 30 -41.19 15.78 -37.29
N ALA A 31 -41.70 14.59 -36.98
CA ALA A 31 -41.42 13.90 -35.72
C ALA A 31 -40.02 13.27 -35.65
N CYS A 32 -39.29 13.16 -36.77
CA CYS A 32 -37.94 12.58 -36.78
C CYS A 32 -36.94 13.50 -36.05
N PRO A 33 -36.37 13.10 -34.90
CA PRO A 33 -35.55 13.99 -34.09
C PRO A 33 -34.08 13.95 -34.54
N CYS A 34 -33.77 14.49 -35.73
CA CYS A 34 -32.42 14.43 -36.31
C CYS A 34 -31.33 15.00 -35.38
N ALA A 35 -31.64 16.02 -34.59
CA ALA A 35 -30.71 16.62 -33.63
C ALA A 35 -30.43 15.73 -32.41
N LEU A 36 -31.39 14.88 -32.02
CA LEU A 36 -31.26 14.02 -30.83
C LEU A 36 -30.14 12.99 -31.01
N GLY A 37 -29.98 12.46 -32.23
CA GLY A 37 -28.93 11.47 -32.55
C GLY A 37 -27.50 12.03 -32.47
N LEU A 38 -27.33 13.35 -32.56
CA LEU A 38 -26.02 14.02 -32.47
C LEU A 38 -25.75 14.64 -31.10
N ALA A 39 -26.78 14.93 -30.31
CA ALA A 39 -26.64 15.60 -29.01
C ALA A 39 -25.71 14.82 -28.05
N THR A 40 -25.96 13.52 -27.85
CA THR A 40 -25.17 12.67 -26.94
C THR A 40 -23.70 12.52 -27.38
N PRO A 41 -23.36 12.12 -28.62
CA PRO A 41 -21.96 11.97 -29.01
C PRO A 41 -21.18 13.29 -28.97
N THR A 42 -21.81 14.43 -29.30
CA THR A 42 -21.16 15.74 -29.17
C THR A 42 -20.90 16.09 -27.70
N ALA A 43 -21.88 15.88 -26.81
CA ALA A 43 -21.71 16.13 -25.39
C ALA A 43 -20.60 15.25 -24.77
N VAL A 44 -20.57 13.96 -25.11
CA VAL A 44 -19.54 13.03 -24.65
C VAL A 44 -18.16 13.44 -25.18
N MET A 45 -18.04 13.75 -26.47
CA MET A 45 -16.76 14.14 -27.09
C MET A 45 -16.20 15.42 -26.47
N VAL A 46 -17.04 16.43 -26.24
CA VAL A 46 -16.61 17.67 -25.58
C VAL A 46 -16.29 17.40 -24.11
N GLY A 47 -17.12 16.64 -23.40
CA GLY A 47 -16.91 16.31 -21.98
C GLY A 47 -15.61 15.54 -21.73
N THR A 48 -15.30 14.54 -22.55
CA THR A 48 -14.03 13.80 -22.44
C THR A 48 -12.83 14.67 -22.83
N GLY A 49 -12.98 15.58 -23.81
CA GLY A 49 -11.93 16.55 -24.18
C GLY A 49 -11.63 17.54 -23.06
N VAL A 50 -12.66 18.07 -22.40
CA VAL A 50 -12.50 18.93 -21.21
C VAL A 50 -11.85 18.15 -20.07
N GLY A 51 -12.25 16.91 -19.83
CA GLY A 51 -11.63 16.03 -18.84
C GLY A 51 -10.13 15.83 -19.11
N ALA A 52 -9.76 15.51 -20.35
CA ALA A 52 -8.36 15.29 -20.73
C ALA A 52 -7.50 16.53 -20.53
N ASN A 53 -8.01 17.73 -20.83
CA ASN A 53 -7.32 19.00 -20.56
C ASN A 53 -7.07 19.25 -19.06
N ASN A 54 -7.83 18.60 -18.18
CA ASN A 54 -7.67 18.63 -16.72
C ASN A 54 -6.95 17.38 -16.17
N GLY A 55 -6.36 16.54 -17.03
CA GLY A 55 -5.65 15.32 -16.62
C GLY A 55 -6.55 14.14 -16.28
N LEU A 56 -7.85 14.20 -16.60
CA LEU A 56 -8.82 13.12 -16.39
C LEU A 56 -9.03 12.32 -17.68
N LEU A 57 -8.53 11.09 -17.72
CA LEU A 57 -8.72 10.21 -18.86
C LEU A 57 -10.00 9.38 -18.72
N ILE A 58 -11.06 9.78 -19.42
CA ILE A 58 -12.37 9.10 -19.39
C ILE A 58 -12.50 8.20 -20.62
N LYS A 59 -12.65 6.88 -20.39
CA LYS A 59 -12.77 5.87 -21.46
C LYS A 59 -14.23 5.65 -21.84
N GLY A 60 -14.73 6.47 -22.77
CA GLY A 60 -16.07 6.33 -23.37
C GLY A 60 -17.19 7.07 -22.63
N GLY A 61 -18.33 7.27 -23.30
CA GLY A 61 -19.46 8.06 -22.78
C GLY A 61 -20.22 7.41 -21.62
N ALA A 62 -20.34 6.07 -21.63
CA ALA A 62 -21.04 5.34 -20.58
C ALA A 62 -20.40 5.52 -19.19
N VAL A 63 -19.09 5.77 -19.13
CA VAL A 63 -18.40 6.04 -17.85
C VAL A 63 -18.79 7.42 -17.32
N LEU A 64 -18.89 8.42 -18.20
CA LEU A 64 -19.28 9.79 -17.83
C LEU A 64 -20.72 9.83 -17.30
N GLU A 65 -21.63 9.09 -17.95
CA GLU A 65 -23.02 8.95 -17.52
C GLU A 65 -23.11 8.22 -16.16
N LYS A 66 -22.39 7.10 -16.00
CA LYS A 66 -22.36 6.38 -14.71
C LYS A 66 -21.76 7.20 -13.58
N ALA A 67 -20.71 7.96 -13.85
CA ALA A 67 -20.04 8.79 -12.84
C ALA A 67 -20.99 9.81 -12.20
N HIS A 68 -21.99 10.30 -12.94
CA HIS A 68 -23.02 11.20 -12.40
C HIS A 68 -23.91 10.54 -11.34
N HIS A 69 -24.08 9.22 -11.41
CA HIS A 69 -24.91 8.46 -10.47
C HIS A 69 -24.11 7.87 -9.30
N VAL A 70 -22.81 8.16 -9.21
CA VAL A 70 -21.99 7.69 -8.10
C VAL A 70 -22.32 8.50 -6.84
N ASP A 71 -22.75 7.79 -5.81
CA ASP A 71 -23.00 8.30 -4.45
C ASP A 71 -21.89 7.91 -3.47
N THR A 72 -21.13 6.86 -3.78
CA THR A 72 -20.11 6.27 -2.89
C THR A 72 -18.80 6.05 -3.62
N VAL A 73 -17.69 6.48 -3.02
CA VAL A 73 -16.32 6.29 -3.53
C VAL A 73 -15.50 5.54 -2.50
N ILE A 74 -14.97 4.37 -2.90
CA ILE A 74 -14.03 3.59 -2.10
C ILE A 74 -12.63 3.84 -2.64
N LEU A 75 -11.76 4.39 -1.80
CA LEU A 75 -10.38 4.73 -2.14
C LEU A 75 -9.44 3.63 -1.64
N ASP A 76 -8.54 3.19 -2.51
CA ASP A 76 -7.37 2.44 -2.05
C ASP A 76 -6.46 3.36 -1.23
N LYS A 77 -5.70 2.79 -0.31
CA LYS A 77 -4.76 3.55 0.51
C LYS A 77 -3.47 3.81 -0.26
N THR A 78 -2.76 2.74 -0.62
CA THR A 78 -1.38 2.81 -1.09
C THR A 78 -1.31 3.32 -2.53
N GLY A 79 -0.69 4.49 -2.74
CA GLY A 79 -0.54 5.10 -4.06
C GLY A 79 -1.78 5.85 -4.57
N THR A 80 -2.88 5.87 -3.79
CA THR A 80 -4.07 6.69 -4.07
C THR A 80 -4.24 7.79 -3.01
N LEU A 81 -4.46 7.41 -1.75
CA LEU A 81 -4.48 8.36 -0.63
C LEU A 81 -3.07 8.75 -0.19
N THR A 82 -2.09 7.89 -0.45
CA THR A 82 -0.68 8.12 -0.15
C THR A 82 0.15 8.39 -1.42
N SER A 83 1.36 8.89 -1.24
CA SER A 83 2.30 9.21 -2.32
C SER A 83 2.78 7.98 -3.12
N GLY A 84 2.57 6.76 -2.61
CA GLY A 84 3.07 5.52 -3.20
C GLY A 84 4.59 5.36 -3.05
N ARG A 85 5.23 6.20 -2.21
CA ARG A 85 6.68 6.20 -1.98
C ARG A 85 6.94 5.92 -0.51
N ALA A 86 7.10 4.64 -0.20
CA ALA A 86 7.50 4.20 1.13
C ALA A 86 8.87 4.77 1.52
N VAL A 87 8.95 5.36 2.70
CA VAL A 87 10.19 5.87 3.29
C VAL A 87 10.35 5.31 4.70
N LEU A 88 11.60 5.12 5.13
CA LEU A 88 11.87 4.74 6.51
C LEU A 88 11.62 5.94 7.42
N GLY A 89 10.69 5.79 8.36
CA GLY A 89 10.39 6.76 9.40
C GLY A 89 11.19 6.48 10.67
N GLU A 90 10.47 6.35 11.78
CA GLU A 90 11.07 6.13 13.10
C GLU A 90 11.64 4.71 13.25
N ARG A 91 12.71 4.61 14.02
CA ARG A 91 13.49 3.38 14.24
C ARG A 91 13.61 3.16 15.73
N MET A 92 13.20 1.99 16.19
CA MET A 92 13.21 1.61 17.60
C MET A 92 14.21 0.48 17.79
N GLU A 93 15.29 0.75 18.52
CA GLU A 93 16.41 -0.17 18.69
C GLU A 93 16.44 -0.71 20.13
N PHE A 94 16.52 -2.03 20.29
CA PHE A 94 16.48 -2.71 21.59
C PHE A 94 17.84 -3.21 22.06
N LEU A 95 18.87 -3.02 21.23
CA LEU A 95 20.26 -3.34 21.56
C LEU A 95 20.95 -2.25 22.39
N GLY A 96 20.35 -1.06 22.55
CA GLY A 96 20.90 0.01 23.38
C GLY A 96 21.08 -0.36 24.86
N SER A 97 20.25 -1.29 25.37
CA SER A 97 20.33 -1.81 26.74
C SER A 97 21.15 -3.10 26.86
N ALA A 98 21.75 -3.59 25.76
CA ALA A 98 22.61 -4.77 25.77
C ALA A 98 23.95 -4.46 26.44
N ARG A 99 24.54 -5.48 27.10
CA ARG A 99 25.88 -5.34 27.70
C ARG A 99 26.90 -5.01 26.59
N PRO A 100 27.92 -4.18 26.86
CA PRO A 100 28.97 -3.89 25.87
C PRO A 100 29.66 -5.15 25.32
N ASP A 101 29.71 -6.21 26.11
CA ASP A 101 30.33 -7.50 25.79
C ASP A 101 29.37 -8.49 25.10
N ASP A 102 28.18 -8.05 24.69
CA ASP A 102 27.22 -8.90 23.99
C ASP A 102 27.81 -9.35 22.64
N PRO A 103 27.84 -10.67 22.33
CA PRO A 103 28.45 -11.20 21.10
C PRO A 103 27.92 -10.57 19.82
N VAL A 104 26.71 -9.99 19.85
CA VAL A 104 26.13 -9.24 18.73
C VAL A 104 27.06 -8.14 18.23
N PHE A 105 27.80 -7.48 19.11
CA PHE A 105 28.66 -6.35 18.73
C PHE A 105 30.00 -6.79 18.09
N ASN A 106 30.43 -8.03 18.30
CA ASN A 106 31.76 -8.49 17.86
C ASN A 106 31.87 -8.54 16.32
N GLY A 107 30.79 -8.85 15.61
CA GLY A 107 30.80 -8.99 14.15
C GLY A 107 30.47 -7.71 13.38
N ILE A 108 30.12 -6.61 14.05
CA ILE A 108 29.56 -5.42 13.42
C ILE A 108 30.69 -4.50 12.90
N PRO A 109 30.60 -3.95 11.67
CA PRO A 109 31.58 -2.98 11.17
C PRO A 109 31.62 -1.72 12.04
N GLU A 110 32.81 -1.15 12.28
CA GLU A 110 33.01 0.02 13.16
C GLU A 110 32.21 1.27 12.73
N LYS A 111 31.84 1.34 11.45
CA LYS A 111 31.03 2.43 10.87
C LYS A 111 29.57 2.38 11.33
N VAL A 112 29.08 1.22 11.76
CA VAL A 112 27.68 1.04 12.20
C VAL A 112 27.58 1.45 13.66
N LYS A 113 26.78 2.48 13.92
CA LYS A 113 26.54 2.96 15.29
C LYS A 113 25.64 1.96 16.02
N LYS A 114 25.75 1.92 17.35
CA LYS A 114 24.92 1.06 18.21
C LYS A 114 23.41 1.27 18.02
N HIS A 115 23.00 2.48 17.64
CA HIS A 115 21.60 2.85 17.41
C HIS A 115 21.12 2.63 15.96
N ASP A 116 21.93 2.00 15.11
CA ASP A 116 21.56 1.73 13.71
C ASP A 116 21.78 0.25 13.35
N ILE A 117 21.93 -0.63 14.35
CA ILE A 117 22.25 -2.04 14.16
C ILE A 117 21.06 -2.81 13.57
N ALA A 118 19.85 -2.61 14.08
CA ALA A 118 18.67 -3.25 13.51
C ALA A 118 18.42 -2.76 12.08
N LEU A 119 18.62 -1.45 11.83
CA LEU A 119 18.57 -0.91 10.47
C LEU A 119 19.61 -1.58 9.55
N TRP A 120 20.86 -1.71 10.02
CA TRP A 120 21.92 -2.32 9.22
C TRP A 120 21.63 -3.79 8.89
N PHE A 121 21.25 -4.60 9.89
CA PHE A 121 20.87 -5.98 9.66
C PHE A 121 19.68 -6.10 8.71
N ALA A 122 18.65 -5.26 8.88
CA ALA A 122 17.50 -5.26 7.99
C ALA A 122 17.90 -4.89 6.56
N ALA A 123 18.74 -3.87 6.39
CA ALA A 123 19.21 -3.45 5.07
C ALA A 123 20.07 -4.50 4.38
N CYS A 124 20.89 -5.27 5.12
CA CYS A 124 21.65 -6.40 4.57
C CYS A 124 20.75 -7.49 4.00
N VAL A 125 19.67 -7.85 4.71
CA VAL A 125 18.71 -8.87 4.23
C VAL A 125 17.85 -8.31 3.09
N GLU A 126 17.32 -7.11 3.24
CA GLU A 126 16.42 -6.47 2.29
C GLU A 126 17.12 -5.99 1.01
N PHE A 127 18.45 -5.96 0.97
CA PHE A 127 19.21 -5.64 -0.25
C PHE A 127 18.89 -6.59 -1.41
N SER A 128 18.54 -7.84 -1.12
CA SER A 128 18.16 -8.85 -2.11
C SER A 128 16.65 -8.88 -2.42
N SER A 129 15.86 -8.02 -1.79
CA SER A 129 14.39 -7.99 -1.89
C SER A 129 13.92 -6.87 -2.82
N GLU A 130 12.92 -7.14 -3.67
CA GLU A 130 12.30 -6.16 -4.59
C GLU A 130 11.08 -5.46 -3.99
N HIS A 131 10.75 -5.76 -2.73
CA HIS A 131 9.55 -5.22 -2.10
C HIS A 131 9.68 -3.69 -1.87
N PRO A 132 8.61 -2.86 -2.03
CA PRO A 132 8.69 -1.41 -1.78
C PRO A 132 9.21 -1.04 -0.38
N ILE A 133 8.85 -1.83 0.63
CA ILE A 133 9.39 -1.74 2.00
C ILE A 133 10.92 -1.95 2.03
N ALA A 134 11.41 -2.95 1.29
CA ALA A 134 12.84 -3.23 1.19
C ALA A 134 13.59 -2.02 0.65
N HIS A 135 13.06 -1.42 -0.43
CA HIS A 135 13.61 -0.20 -1.00
C HIS A 135 13.66 0.95 0.00
N ALA A 136 12.63 1.13 0.84
CA ALA A 136 12.60 2.16 1.87
C ALA A 136 13.74 1.97 2.90
N VAL A 137 13.92 0.74 3.39
CA VAL A 137 14.97 0.39 4.37
C VAL A 137 16.36 0.53 3.75
N VAL A 138 16.57 -0.02 2.55
CA VAL A 138 17.83 0.01 1.81
C VAL A 138 18.22 1.45 1.46
N ASN A 139 17.29 2.28 0.99
CA ASN A 139 17.57 3.68 0.67
C ASN A 139 17.94 4.50 1.92
N ALA A 140 17.29 4.24 3.06
CA ALA A 140 17.65 4.88 4.31
C ALA A 140 19.06 4.48 4.78
N ALA A 141 19.42 3.20 4.65
CA ALA A 141 20.77 2.73 4.94
C ALA A 141 21.81 3.33 3.98
N LYS A 142 21.49 3.48 2.68
CA LYS A 142 22.36 4.18 1.71
C LYS A 142 22.61 5.63 2.09
N GLY A 143 21.61 6.32 2.64
CA GLY A 143 21.77 7.68 3.12
C GLY A 143 22.76 7.83 4.28
N LEU A 144 22.94 6.77 5.09
CA LEU A 144 23.84 6.76 6.24
C LEU A 144 25.23 6.20 5.91
N TYR A 145 25.31 5.13 5.12
CA TYR A 145 26.51 4.34 4.89
C TYR A 145 27.07 4.43 3.46
N GLY A 146 26.36 5.09 2.55
CA GLY A 146 26.68 5.13 1.12
C GLY A 146 26.25 3.86 0.37
N ASN A 147 26.83 3.61 -0.80
CA ASN A 147 26.39 2.52 -1.68
C ASN A 147 26.83 1.12 -1.22
N ASP A 148 27.82 1.01 -0.34
CA ASP A 148 28.30 -0.27 0.21
C ASP A 148 27.64 -0.55 1.57
N ILE A 149 26.37 -0.94 1.53
CA ILE A 149 25.51 -1.16 2.73
C ILE A 149 25.93 -2.43 3.46
N THR A 150 26.21 -3.49 2.71
CA THR A 150 26.64 -4.76 3.25
C THR A 150 28.06 -4.67 3.78
N PHE A 151 28.82 -3.62 3.49
CA PHE A 151 30.24 -3.52 3.78
C PHE A 151 31.00 -4.74 3.26
N SER A 152 30.77 -5.08 1.99
CA SER A 152 31.39 -6.24 1.35
C SER A 152 32.91 -6.16 1.38
N ARG A 153 33.47 -4.94 1.42
CA ARG A 153 34.91 -4.69 1.58
C ARG A 153 35.45 -5.00 2.98
N ASP A 154 34.59 -4.94 4.00
CA ASP A 154 34.93 -5.22 5.40
C ASP A 154 34.71 -6.71 5.75
N GLY A 155 34.53 -7.56 4.72
CA GLY A 155 34.45 -9.03 4.81
C GLY A 155 33.07 -9.58 5.18
N VAL A 156 32.00 -8.80 4.97
CA VAL A 156 30.62 -9.22 5.27
C VAL A 156 29.98 -9.86 4.03
N HIS A 157 29.36 -11.01 4.24
CA HIS A 157 28.66 -11.79 3.22
C HIS A 157 27.24 -12.12 3.67
N VAL A 158 26.27 -11.87 2.78
CA VAL A 158 24.87 -12.26 2.95
C VAL A 158 24.61 -13.50 2.09
N SER A 159 24.17 -14.58 2.72
CA SER A 159 23.88 -15.87 2.08
C SER A 159 22.52 -16.42 2.52
N GLU A 160 22.03 -17.47 1.87
CA GLU A 160 20.76 -18.14 2.22
C GLU A 160 19.54 -17.20 2.28
N PHE A 161 19.42 -16.27 1.33
CA PHE A 161 18.24 -15.42 1.23
C PHE A 161 16.99 -16.26 0.91
N ALA A 162 15.95 -16.10 1.73
CA ALA A 162 14.66 -16.73 1.57
C ALA A 162 13.53 -15.70 1.79
N MET A 163 12.54 -15.73 0.89
CA MET A 163 11.36 -14.86 0.95
C MET A 163 10.13 -15.70 1.33
N PHE A 164 9.37 -15.20 2.31
CA PHE A 164 8.14 -15.82 2.80
C PHE A 164 6.97 -14.87 2.52
N PRO A 165 6.21 -15.09 1.43
CA PRO A 165 5.12 -14.20 1.01
C PRO A 165 4.12 -13.94 2.14
N GLY A 166 3.80 -12.67 2.38
CA GLY A 166 2.88 -12.25 3.44
C GLY A 166 3.45 -12.28 4.86
N CYS A 167 4.70 -12.74 5.05
CA CYS A 167 5.37 -12.83 6.34
C CYS A 167 6.61 -11.93 6.44
N GLY A 168 7.59 -12.12 5.56
CA GLY A 168 8.88 -11.43 5.63
C GLY A 168 9.99 -12.09 4.83
N VAL A 169 11.23 -11.71 5.14
CA VAL A 169 12.46 -12.21 4.52
C VAL A 169 13.45 -12.68 5.58
N GLU A 170 14.27 -13.66 5.22
CA GLU A 170 15.32 -14.23 6.05
C GLU A 170 16.63 -14.33 5.25
N ALA A 171 17.76 -14.06 5.89
CA ALA A 171 19.08 -14.37 5.33
C ALA A 171 20.12 -14.56 6.43
N LEU A 172 21.23 -15.20 6.09
CA LEU A 172 22.40 -15.36 6.93
C LEU A 172 23.41 -14.24 6.64
N VAL A 173 23.72 -13.42 7.65
CA VAL A 173 24.74 -12.38 7.58
C VAL A 173 25.98 -12.88 8.32
N SER A 174 27.07 -13.07 7.60
CA SER A 174 28.34 -13.56 8.14
C SER A 174 29.45 -12.56 7.88
N ARG A 175 30.45 -12.52 8.77
CA ARG A 175 31.68 -11.75 8.55
C ARG A 175 32.90 -12.64 8.73
N GLU A 176 33.92 -12.48 7.89
CA GLU A 176 35.17 -13.22 8.03
C GLU A 176 35.78 -13.00 9.43
N GLY A 177 36.18 -14.09 10.10
CA GLY A 177 36.71 -14.04 11.47
C GLY A 177 35.68 -13.94 12.61
N TYR A 178 34.37 -13.78 12.33
CA TYR A 178 33.33 -13.64 13.36
C TYR A 178 32.18 -14.66 13.21
N ASP A 179 31.28 -14.71 14.19
CA ASP A 179 30.04 -15.49 14.16
C ASP A 179 29.11 -15.06 13.02
N SER A 180 28.26 -15.98 12.56
CA SER A 180 27.19 -15.68 11.61
C SER A 180 25.87 -15.43 12.33
N TRP A 181 25.05 -14.56 11.74
CA TRP A 181 23.76 -14.13 12.30
C TRP A 181 22.67 -14.43 11.30
N ARG A 182 21.72 -15.29 11.68
CA ARG A 182 20.49 -15.48 10.93
C ARG A 182 19.54 -14.34 11.27
N VAL A 183 19.25 -13.51 10.28
CA VAL A 183 18.44 -12.30 10.43
C VAL A 183 17.09 -12.54 9.77
N ARG A 184 16.02 -12.20 10.49
CA ARG A 184 14.65 -12.17 9.96
C ARG A 184 14.06 -10.78 10.05
N VAL A 185 13.43 -10.35 8.98
CA VAL A 185 12.75 -9.06 8.85
C VAL A 185 11.30 -9.33 8.43
N GLY A 186 10.32 -8.82 9.17
CA GLY A 186 8.91 -9.02 8.80
C GLY A 186 7.92 -8.83 9.94
N LYS A 187 6.79 -9.56 9.86
CA LYS A 187 5.75 -9.58 10.90
C LYS A 187 6.27 -10.20 12.21
N ASN A 188 5.63 -9.84 13.32
CA ASN A 188 5.99 -10.32 14.65
C ASN A 188 6.05 -11.86 14.72
N ASP A 189 5.01 -12.53 14.20
CA ASP A 189 4.88 -13.99 14.27
C ASP A 189 6.04 -14.68 13.55
N PHE A 190 6.37 -14.21 12.33
CA PHE A 190 7.48 -14.75 11.52
C PHE A 190 8.86 -14.57 12.19
N VAL A 191 9.07 -13.38 12.76
CA VAL A 191 10.30 -13.00 13.41
C VAL A 191 10.47 -13.76 14.74
N THR A 192 9.38 -14.12 15.41
CA THR A 192 9.41 -14.86 16.69
C THR A 192 9.24 -16.37 16.55
N GLU A 193 8.87 -16.86 15.37
CA GLU A 193 8.65 -18.28 15.08
C GLU A 193 9.89 -19.13 15.36
N ARG A 194 9.78 -20.10 16.26
CA ARG A 194 10.90 -20.98 16.61
C ARG A 194 11.20 -21.93 15.46
N THR A 195 12.39 -21.85 14.90
CA THR A 195 12.95 -22.91 14.06
C THR A 195 13.29 -24.11 14.96
N SER A 196 12.37 -25.09 14.99
CA SER A 196 12.41 -26.44 15.61
C SER A 196 11.48 -26.69 16.82
N ASP A 197 10.38 -27.41 16.57
CA ASP A 197 9.80 -28.60 17.22
C ASP A 197 10.06 -28.99 18.69
N ARG A 198 10.59 -28.14 19.56
CA ARG A 198 10.69 -28.46 21.00
C ARG A 198 9.93 -27.46 21.87
N MET A 199 8.74 -27.92 22.25
CA MET A 199 8.01 -27.55 23.46
C MET A 199 8.98 -27.59 24.66
N ASP A 200 8.76 -26.72 25.64
CA ASP A 200 9.42 -26.71 26.96
C ASP A 200 10.71 -25.88 27.07
N THR A 201 10.55 -24.54 27.04
CA THR A 201 11.11 -23.59 28.03
C THR A 201 10.76 -22.14 27.63
N PRO A 202 10.29 -21.29 28.57
CA PRO A 202 10.08 -19.88 28.31
C PRO A 202 11.43 -19.14 28.34
N ASN A 203 11.97 -18.81 27.16
CA ASN A 203 13.10 -17.89 27.06
C ASN A 203 12.64 -16.48 27.47
N THR A 204 12.98 -16.06 28.68
CA THR A 204 12.69 -14.74 29.26
C THR A 204 13.23 -13.59 28.40
N ASN A 205 14.35 -13.78 27.72
CA ASN A 205 14.93 -12.76 26.83
C ASN A 205 14.10 -12.53 25.55
N LEU A 206 13.52 -13.59 24.97
CA LEU A 206 12.66 -13.45 23.80
C LEU A 206 11.34 -12.75 24.18
N SER A 207 10.70 -13.18 25.27
CA SER A 207 9.45 -12.57 25.77
C SER A 207 9.61 -11.11 26.21
N ASN A 208 10.74 -10.74 26.83
CA ASN A 208 11.04 -9.35 27.15
C ASN A 208 11.30 -8.50 25.90
N SER A 209 12.10 -8.99 24.94
CA SER A 209 12.33 -8.27 23.68
C SER A 209 11.07 -8.16 22.81
N GLN A 210 10.19 -9.17 22.85
CA GLN A 210 8.94 -9.19 22.12
C GLN A 210 7.90 -8.25 22.74
N SER A 211 7.77 -8.19 24.06
CA SER A 211 6.84 -7.26 24.72
C SER A 211 7.21 -5.79 24.49
N LEU A 212 8.51 -5.47 24.55
CA LEU A 212 9.03 -4.16 24.16
C LEU A 212 8.76 -3.89 22.66
N GLY A 213 9.08 -4.85 21.79
CA GLY A 213 8.80 -4.76 20.36
C GLY A 213 7.34 -4.49 20.04
N ASN A 214 6.42 -5.19 20.71
CA ASN A 214 4.98 -5.02 20.52
C ASN A 214 4.52 -3.60 20.93
N ARG A 215 5.03 -3.08 22.05
CA ARG A 215 4.69 -1.73 22.52
C ARG A 215 5.16 -0.67 21.54
N GLU A 216 6.42 -0.74 21.12
CA GLU A 216 6.97 0.22 20.18
C GLU A 216 6.33 0.10 18.78
N ALA A 217 6.00 -1.12 18.34
CA ALA A 217 5.27 -1.33 17.10
C ALA A 217 3.85 -0.76 17.14
N GLN A 218 3.14 -0.90 18.27
CA GLN A 218 1.83 -0.26 18.46
C GLN A 218 1.94 1.26 18.40
N TYR A 219 2.96 1.83 19.05
CA TYR A 219 3.24 3.26 18.98
C TYR A 219 3.46 3.74 17.54
N LEU A 220 4.26 3.02 16.75
CA LEU A 220 4.48 3.32 15.33
C LEU A 220 3.19 3.18 14.51
N ARG A 221 2.41 2.12 14.70
CA ARG A 221 1.14 1.90 13.99
C ARG A 221 0.10 2.99 14.27
N ASN A 222 0.00 3.43 15.52
CA ASN A 222 -0.89 4.54 15.90
C ASN A 222 -0.56 5.86 15.20
N ARG A 223 0.66 6.00 14.68
CA ARG A 223 1.11 7.15 13.90
C ARG A 223 1.07 6.91 12.39
N GLY A 224 0.42 5.84 11.93
CA GLY A 224 0.29 5.53 10.50
C GLY A 224 1.50 4.84 9.89
N HIS A 225 2.44 4.34 10.70
CA HIS A 225 3.56 3.55 10.18
C HIS A 225 3.19 2.07 10.04
N ILE A 226 3.80 1.42 9.06
CA ILE A 226 3.91 -0.03 8.94
C ILE A 226 5.10 -0.46 9.80
N ALA A 227 4.83 -1.17 10.88
CA ALA A 227 5.85 -1.64 11.82
C ALA A 227 6.43 -3.00 11.40
N ILE A 228 7.73 -3.05 11.15
CA ILE A 228 8.47 -4.24 10.71
C ILE A 228 9.44 -4.63 11.81
N TYR A 229 9.42 -5.89 12.22
CA TYR A 229 10.29 -6.42 13.26
C TYR A 229 11.58 -6.94 12.65
N VAL A 230 12.69 -6.75 13.37
CA VAL A 230 13.99 -7.31 13.02
C VAL A 230 14.44 -8.19 14.16
N SER A 231 14.75 -9.46 13.87
CA SER A 231 15.39 -10.36 14.84
C SER A 231 16.66 -10.94 14.30
N ILE A 232 17.52 -11.32 15.25
CA ILE A 232 18.75 -12.03 14.97
C ILE A 232 18.81 -13.30 15.81
N SER A 233 19.46 -14.31 15.26
CA SER A 233 19.80 -15.56 15.92
C SER A 233 21.25 -15.90 15.59
N ARG A 234 22.05 -16.23 16.61
CA ARG A 234 23.46 -16.56 16.42
C ARG A 234 23.61 -17.98 15.86
N GLU A 235 24.47 -18.11 14.86
CA GLU A 235 24.99 -19.38 14.35
C GLU A 235 26.53 -19.39 14.51
N CYS A 236 27.05 -20.35 15.27
CA CYS A 236 28.48 -20.50 15.48
C CYS A 236 29.11 -21.26 14.29
N LYS A 237 30.30 -20.84 13.85
CA LYS A 237 31.03 -21.43 12.71
C LYS A 237 31.59 -22.84 12.97
N ASP A 238 31.85 -23.19 14.22
CA ASP A 238 32.33 -24.53 14.55
C ASP A 238 31.15 -25.49 14.58
N GLY A 239 31.11 -26.44 13.64
CA GLY A 239 30.17 -27.57 13.59
C GLY A 239 30.21 -28.51 14.81
N SER A 240 30.85 -28.10 15.90
CA SER A 240 30.59 -28.61 17.24
C SER A 240 29.13 -28.34 17.56
N LYS A 241 28.31 -29.40 17.51
CA LYS A 241 26.93 -29.45 17.98
C LYS A 241 26.84 -29.06 19.46
N SER A 242 27.08 -27.80 19.78
CA SER A 242 26.54 -27.15 20.95
C SER A 242 25.09 -26.86 20.57
N HIS A 243 24.23 -27.85 20.79
CA HIS A 243 22.78 -27.72 20.90
C HIS A 243 22.38 -26.79 22.08
N GLU A 244 23.20 -25.78 22.38
CA GLU A 244 22.99 -24.76 23.38
C GLU A 244 22.34 -23.57 22.67
N ASN A 245 21.03 -23.72 22.49
CA ASN A 245 20.03 -22.67 22.37
C ASN A 245 20.49 -21.44 21.54
N SER A 246 20.34 -21.50 20.21
CA SER A 246 20.34 -20.29 19.37
C SER A 246 19.16 -19.41 19.79
N ILE A 247 19.35 -18.59 20.82
CA ILE A 247 18.32 -17.72 21.37
C ILE A 247 18.08 -16.62 20.35
N ARG A 248 16.93 -16.68 19.69
CA ARG A 248 16.46 -15.58 18.84
C ARG A 248 16.09 -14.38 19.72
N ARG A 249 16.47 -13.20 19.26
CA ARG A 249 16.20 -11.93 19.95
C ARG A 249 15.70 -10.90 18.94
N VAL A 250 14.64 -10.17 19.31
CA VAL A 250 14.20 -9.00 18.54
C VAL A 250 15.16 -7.85 18.86
N VAL A 251 15.80 -7.31 17.82
CA VAL A 251 16.82 -6.24 17.94
C VAL A 251 16.25 -4.86 17.71
N GLY A 252 15.12 -4.77 17.01
CA GLY A 252 14.43 -3.50 16.81
C GLY A 252 13.14 -3.64 16.01
N VAL A 253 12.42 -2.52 15.93
CA VAL A 253 11.27 -2.33 15.06
C VAL A 253 11.52 -1.11 14.17
N LEU A 254 11.34 -1.29 12.88
CA LEU A 254 11.46 -0.26 11.86
C LEU A 254 10.07 0.19 11.44
N GLY A 255 9.79 1.49 11.53
CA GLY A 255 8.55 2.07 11.05
C GLY A 255 8.71 2.58 9.63
N VAL A 256 8.07 1.93 8.66
CA VAL A 256 8.00 2.42 7.27
C VAL A 256 6.70 3.20 7.09
N VAL A 257 6.78 4.37 6.50
CA VAL A 257 5.61 5.23 6.25
C VAL A 257 5.50 5.50 4.76
N ASP A 258 4.27 5.42 4.25
CA ASP A 258 3.92 6.03 2.97
C ASP A 258 3.09 7.27 3.28
N SER A 259 3.67 8.44 3.01
CA SER A 259 3.07 9.72 3.42
C SER A 259 1.77 9.97 2.67
N VAL A 260 0.79 10.58 3.34
CA VAL A 260 -0.45 11.02 2.70
C VAL A 260 -0.14 11.99 1.56
N ALA A 261 -0.82 11.81 0.43
CA ALA A 261 -0.67 12.70 -0.71
C ALA A 261 -1.19 14.10 -0.35
N ALA A 262 -0.44 15.15 -0.74
CA ALA A 262 -0.75 16.53 -0.33
C ALA A 262 -2.16 16.99 -0.70
N ASN A 263 -2.73 16.44 -1.78
CA ASN A 263 -4.08 16.73 -2.26
C ASN A 263 -5.17 15.80 -1.66
N ALA A 264 -4.81 14.69 -1.02
CA ALA A 264 -5.78 13.71 -0.55
C ALA A 264 -6.80 14.30 0.45
N PRO A 265 -6.42 15.06 1.50
CA PRO A 265 -7.40 15.63 2.43
C PRO A 265 -8.39 16.60 1.76
N SER A 266 -7.90 17.42 0.83
CA SER A 266 -8.75 18.34 0.06
C SER A 266 -9.71 17.59 -0.88
N THR A 267 -9.25 16.49 -1.49
CA THR A 267 -10.08 15.66 -2.37
C THR A 267 -11.20 14.97 -1.59
N VAL A 268 -10.89 14.38 -0.44
CA VAL A 268 -11.90 13.76 0.45
C VAL A 268 -12.93 14.81 0.89
N THR A 269 -12.47 15.99 1.28
CA THR A 269 -13.36 17.11 1.66
C THR A 269 -14.26 17.54 0.50
N ALA A 270 -13.72 17.65 -0.71
CA ALA A 270 -14.48 18.01 -1.90
C ALA A 270 -15.56 16.95 -2.22
N LEU A 271 -15.21 15.66 -2.21
CA LEU A 271 -16.17 14.58 -2.43
C LEU A 271 -17.30 14.60 -1.40
N ARG A 272 -16.97 14.73 -0.11
CA ARG A 272 -17.98 14.86 0.96
C ARG A 272 -18.87 16.08 0.75
N SER A 273 -18.32 17.22 0.31
CA SER A 273 -19.10 18.44 0.03
C SER A 273 -20.07 18.29 -1.15
N MET A 274 -19.79 17.36 -2.06
CA MET A 274 -20.68 16.98 -3.16
C MET A 274 -21.77 15.99 -2.73
N GLY A 275 -21.80 15.58 -1.46
CA GLY A 275 -22.73 14.57 -0.93
C GLY A 275 -22.33 13.13 -1.24
N ILE A 276 -21.08 12.90 -1.66
CA ILE A 276 -20.54 11.56 -1.93
C ILE A 276 -19.99 10.97 -0.63
N GLU A 277 -20.39 9.74 -0.31
CA GLU A 277 -19.85 8.96 0.78
C GLU A 277 -18.45 8.44 0.43
N VAL A 278 -17.47 8.67 1.30
CA VAL A 278 -16.07 8.29 1.05
C VAL A 278 -15.66 7.20 2.03
N TRP A 279 -15.14 6.11 1.47
CA TRP A 279 -14.61 4.96 2.18
C TRP A 279 -13.13 4.76 1.81
N MET A 280 -12.38 4.13 2.71
CA MET A 280 -11.07 3.59 2.42
C MET A 280 -11.13 2.07 2.47
N CYS A 281 -10.35 1.38 1.63
CA CYS A 281 -10.16 -0.06 1.72
C CYS A 281 -8.66 -0.35 1.65
N THR A 282 -8.15 -1.16 2.59
CA THR A 282 -6.72 -1.48 2.64
C THR A 282 -6.44 -2.84 3.25
N GLY A 283 -5.35 -3.49 2.83
CA GLY A 283 -4.84 -4.73 3.44
C GLY A 283 -3.89 -4.50 4.62
N ASP A 284 -3.67 -3.25 5.01
CA ASP A 284 -2.79 -2.88 6.11
C ASP A 284 -3.42 -3.18 7.48
N HIS A 285 -2.60 -3.06 8.52
CA HIS A 285 -3.08 -3.22 9.89
C HIS A 285 -4.09 -2.11 10.25
N GLU A 286 -5.17 -2.46 10.94
CA GLU A 286 -6.28 -1.57 11.32
C GLU A 286 -5.81 -0.23 11.92
N LEU A 287 -4.95 -0.26 12.94
CA LEU A 287 -4.38 0.97 13.54
C LEU A 287 -3.70 1.91 12.53
N THR A 288 -2.97 1.35 11.56
CA THR A 288 -2.30 2.13 10.50
C THR A 288 -3.34 2.72 9.55
N ALA A 289 -4.36 1.95 9.19
CA ALA A 289 -5.48 2.41 8.37
C ALA A 289 -6.24 3.56 9.06
N LEU A 290 -6.65 3.38 10.32
CA LEU A 290 -7.35 4.41 11.09
C LEU A 290 -6.52 5.70 11.25
N ALA A 291 -5.20 5.59 11.43
CA ALA A 291 -4.32 6.76 11.48
C ALA A 291 -4.34 7.55 10.17
N VAL A 292 -4.23 6.87 9.02
CA VAL A 292 -4.31 7.51 7.70
C VAL A 292 -5.71 8.09 7.46
N ALA A 293 -6.77 7.37 7.81
CA ALA A 293 -8.15 7.83 7.66
C ALA A 293 -8.40 9.16 8.40
N ARG A 294 -7.92 9.26 9.65
CA ARG A 294 -7.99 10.51 10.43
C ARG A 294 -7.22 11.65 9.76
N GLU A 295 -6.07 11.36 9.17
CA GLU A 295 -5.23 12.36 8.49
C GLU A 295 -5.90 12.89 7.22
N VAL A 296 -6.61 12.04 6.47
CA VAL A 296 -7.32 12.45 5.23
C VAL A 296 -8.76 12.92 5.47
N GLY A 297 -9.32 12.74 6.66
CA GLY A 297 -10.69 13.15 7.01
C GLY A 297 -11.77 12.14 6.61
N ILE A 298 -11.43 10.85 6.56
CA ILE A 298 -12.39 9.74 6.41
C ILE A 298 -12.80 9.27 7.81
N ASP A 299 -14.10 9.07 8.02
CA ASP A 299 -14.64 8.64 9.32
C ASP A 299 -14.20 7.20 9.63
N GLU A 300 -13.89 6.89 10.89
CA GLU A 300 -13.33 5.58 11.27
C GLU A 300 -14.25 4.38 10.96
N CYS A 301 -15.56 4.60 10.86
CA CYS A 301 -16.52 3.58 10.45
C CYS A 301 -16.45 3.25 8.95
N ASN A 302 -15.72 4.06 8.17
CA ASN A 302 -15.63 3.97 6.71
C ASN A 302 -14.25 3.44 6.24
N VAL A 303 -13.62 2.54 7.00
CA VAL A 303 -12.27 1.98 6.77
C VAL A 303 -12.29 0.46 6.69
#